data_AF-A0A069PU16-F1
#
_entry.id   AF-A0A069PU16-F1
#
_cell.length_a   1.000
_cell.length_b   1.000
_cell.length_c   1.000
_cell.angle_alpha   90.00
_cell.angle_beta   90.00
_cell.angle_gamma   90.00
#
_symmetry.space_group_name_H-M   'P 1'
#
loop_
_entity.id
_entity.type
_entity.pdbx_description
1 polymer ?
#
loop_
_entity_poly.entity_id
_entity_poly.type
_entity_poly.pdbx_seq_one_letter_code
_entity_poly.pdbx_strand_id
1 'polypeptide(L)'
;MDSNSLFLQRATAQGPDWHVSYPALAMASSTESIDERRKQIVVAAADDTNLRMVFFSSLGAILDFQAAWIELDSSARAWLAFTTRWNRWWLPDAETLGAIELKAQAPTDVRLAHRTIDGGPTNTSAFRRYLDVVEQHYRRDELIARVLFPRSGELMQPLNAALDIAIP
;
A
#
# COMPACT_ATOMS: atom_id res chain seq x y z
N MET A 1 18.87 0.71 21.25
CA MET A 1 17.66 1.44 20.79
C MET A 1 17.94 1.89 19.35
N ASP A 2 18.02 0.94 18.40
CA ASP A 2 18.47 1.24 17.01
C ASP A 2 17.54 0.68 15.91
N SER A 3 16.41 0.08 16.28
CA SER A 3 15.55 -0.61 15.31
C SER A 3 14.77 0.28 14.34
N ASN A 4 14.74 1.60 14.55
CA ASN A 4 14.09 2.55 13.63
C ASN A 4 15.04 3.18 12.61
N SER A 5 16.35 2.90 12.66
CA SER A 5 17.31 3.57 11.76
C SER A 5 17.23 3.02 10.33
N LEU A 6 17.08 1.70 10.16
CA LEU A 6 17.13 1.07 8.84
C LEU A 6 15.95 1.48 7.95
N PHE A 7 14.72 1.50 8.50
CA PHE A 7 13.55 1.93 7.73
C PHE A 7 13.74 3.37 7.24
N LEU A 8 14.14 4.29 8.11
CA LEU A 8 14.36 5.69 7.74
C LEU A 8 15.53 5.88 6.75
N GLN A 9 16.54 5.00 6.81
CA GLN A 9 17.67 5.04 5.87
C GLN A 9 17.32 4.51 4.48
N ARG A 10 16.38 3.57 4.38
CA ARG A 10 16.05 2.86 3.13
C ARG A 10 14.73 3.29 2.50
N ALA A 11 13.80 3.84 3.29
CA ALA A 11 12.52 4.28 2.79
C ALA A 11 12.65 5.61 2.03
N THR A 12 12.23 5.60 0.78
CA THR A 12 12.17 6.79 -0.08
C THR A 12 10.73 7.25 -0.18
N ALA A 13 10.46 8.48 0.27
CA ALA A 13 9.18 9.12 0.04
C ALA A 13 9.01 9.46 -1.44
N GLN A 14 7.88 9.08 -2.01
CA GLN A 14 7.62 9.25 -3.43
C GLN A 14 6.91 10.56 -3.74
N GLY A 15 7.18 11.08 -4.94
CA GLY A 15 6.67 12.36 -5.40
C GLY A 15 5.25 12.30 -6.01
N PRO A 16 4.75 13.45 -6.48
CA PRO A 16 3.40 13.57 -7.06
C PRO A 16 3.14 12.64 -8.26
N ASP A 17 4.17 12.24 -9.00
CA ASP A 17 4.06 11.32 -10.13
C ASP A 17 3.49 9.96 -9.71
N TRP A 18 3.83 9.47 -8.51
CA TRP A 18 3.27 8.24 -7.96
C TRP A 18 1.81 8.40 -7.57
N HIS A 19 1.43 9.56 -7.02
CA HIS A 19 0.03 9.82 -6.69
C HIS A 19 -0.86 9.87 -7.93
N VAL A 20 -0.35 10.41 -9.05
CA VAL A 20 -1.05 10.40 -10.34
C VAL A 20 -1.14 8.98 -10.91
N SER A 21 -0.10 8.18 -10.71
CA SER A 21 -0.05 6.80 -11.22
C SER A 21 -0.91 5.83 -10.42
N TYR A 22 -0.97 6.02 -9.09
CA TYR A 22 -1.59 5.09 -8.13
C TYR A 22 -2.68 5.73 -7.24
N PRO A 23 -3.64 6.48 -7.81
CA PRO A 23 -4.66 7.15 -7.02
C PRO A 23 -5.61 6.16 -6.32
N ALA A 24 -5.95 5.02 -6.94
CA ALA A 24 -6.86 4.05 -6.32
C ALA A 24 -6.23 3.41 -5.09
N LEU A 25 -4.96 3.02 -5.16
CA LEU A 25 -4.18 2.52 -4.04
C LEU A 25 -4.07 3.53 -2.90
N ALA A 26 -3.76 4.79 -3.22
CA ALA A 26 -3.67 5.86 -2.23
C ALA A 26 -5.01 6.15 -1.53
N MET A 27 -6.12 6.01 -2.26
CA MET A 27 -7.46 6.14 -1.67
C MET A 27 -7.89 4.89 -0.91
N ALA A 28 -7.58 3.70 -1.39
CA ALA A 28 -7.98 2.45 -0.76
C ALA A 28 -7.48 2.36 0.69
N SER A 29 -6.28 2.86 0.97
CA SER A 29 -5.75 2.97 2.34
C SER A 29 -6.53 3.92 3.25
N SER A 30 -7.40 4.77 2.68
CA SER A 30 -8.18 5.80 3.38
C SER A 30 -9.68 5.50 3.42
N THR A 31 -10.17 4.55 2.62
CA THR A 31 -11.63 4.38 2.34
C THR A 31 -12.26 3.13 2.98
N GLU A 32 -11.54 2.40 3.84
CA GLU A 32 -12.14 1.23 4.52
C GLU A 32 -13.11 1.60 5.64
N SER A 33 -14.11 0.72 5.86
CA SER A 33 -15.19 0.88 6.84
C SER A 33 -14.65 1.13 8.25
N ILE A 34 -15.34 2.01 8.98
CA ILE A 34 -15.00 2.46 10.36
C ILE A 34 -14.79 1.29 11.36
N ASP A 35 -15.40 0.13 11.10
CA ASP A 35 -15.32 -1.07 11.94
C ASP A 35 -14.04 -1.91 11.74
N GLU A 36 -13.36 -1.78 10.59
CA GLU A 36 -12.05 -2.38 10.37
C GLU A 36 -10.98 -1.31 10.61
N ARG A 37 -10.02 -1.60 11.50
CA ARG A 37 -8.89 -0.70 11.78
C ARG A 37 -8.27 -0.28 10.44
N ARG A 38 -8.24 1.02 10.14
CA ARG A 38 -7.59 1.62 8.96
C ARG A 38 -6.20 1.01 8.74
N LYS A 39 -6.10 -0.04 7.91
CA LYS A 39 -4.83 -0.67 7.57
C LYS A 39 -4.20 0.09 6.42
N GLN A 40 -2.90 0.32 6.49
CA GLN A 40 -2.18 0.76 5.31
C GLN A 40 -2.11 -0.41 4.32
N ILE A 41 -2.01 -0.07 3.04
CA ILE A 41 -1.78 -1.07 1.99
C ILE A 41 -0.28 -1.16 1.76
N VAL A 42 0.25 -2.37 1.85
CA VAL A 42 1.64 -2.70 1.53
C VAL A 42 1.63 -3.54 0.27
N VAL A 43 2.17 -3.00 -0.82
CA VAL A 43 2.42 -3.78 -2.04
C VAL A 43 3.87 -4.24 -1.98
N ALA A 44 4.11 -5.54 -1.85
CA ALA A 44 5.43 -6.08 -1.61
C ALA A 44 5.80 -7.18 -2.60
N ALA A 45 7.11 -7.38 -2.75
CA ALA A 45 7.70 -8.52 -3.42
C ALA A 45 8.98 -8.96 -2.71
N ALA A 46 9.29 -10.24 -2.78
CA ALA A 46 10.48 -10.80 -2.17
C ALA A 46 11.05 -11.94 -3.01
N ASP A 47 12.36 -12.13 -2.88
CA ASP A 47 13.08 -13.32 -3.30
C ASP A 47 13.91 -13.85 -2.12
N ASP A 48 14.80 -14.82 -2.35
CA ASP A 48 15.65 -15.39 -1.30
C ASP A 48 16.62 -14.38 -0.65
N THR A 49 16.88 -13.25 -1.31
CA THR A 49 17.90 -12.26 -0.94
C THR A 49 17.31 -10.91 -0.53
N ASN A 50 16.24 -10.46 -1.17
CA ASN A 50 15.73 -9.10 -1.09
C ASN A 50 14.24 -9.05 -0.77
N LEU A 51 13.85 -7.99 -0.08
CA LEU A 51 12.48 -7.56 0.14
C LEU A 51 12.31 -6.14 -0.40
N ARG A 52 11.24 -5.90 -1.16
CA ARG A 52 10.77 -4.56 -1.53
C ARG A 52 9.32 -4.38 -1.09
N MET A 53 9.00 -3.23 -0.54
CA MET A 53 7.69 -2.87 -0.03
C MET A 53 7.36 -1.43 -0.38
N VAL A 54 6.19 -1.20 -0.96
CA VAL A 54 5.63 0.15 -1.12
C VAL A 54 4.43 0.29 -0.18
N PHE A 55 4.53 1.26 0.71
CA PHE A 55 3.48 1.62 1.68
C PHE A 55 2.60 2.72 1.11
N PHE A 56 1.30 2.47 1.06
CA PHE A 56 0.27 3.47 0.80
C PHE A 56 -0.43 3.79 2.12
N SER A 57 -0.13 4.98 2.65
CA SER A 57 -0.64 5.45 3.93
C SER A 57 -2.03 6.06 3.80
N SER A 58 -2.86 5.89 4.83
CA SER A 58 -4.15 6.58 4.97
C SER A 58 -4.03 8.12 5.04
N LEU A 59 -2.83 8.63 5.32
CA LEU A 59 -2.52 10.07 5.30
C LEU A 59 -2.01 10.55 3.93
N GLY A 60 -2.03 9.69 2.92
CA GLY A 60 -1.60 9.98 1.55
C GLY A 60 -0.12 9.73 1.28
N ALA A 61 0.74 9.54 2.29
CA ALA A 61 2.16 9.27 2.03
C ALA A 61 2.39 7.93 1.28
N ILE A 62 3.23 7.97 0.25
CA ILE A 62 3.72 6.78 -0.47
C ILE A 62 5.21 6.60 -0.15
N LEU A 63 5.58 5.46 0.45
CA LEU A 63 6.96 5.16 0.84
C LEU A 63 7.44 3.88 0.16
N ASP A 64 8.54 3.94 -0.59
CA ASP A 64 9.18 2.78 -1.23
C ASP A 64 10.40 2.35 -0.39
N PHE A 65 10.37 1.13 0.11
CA PHE A 65 11.42 0.55 0.94
C PHE A 65 12.00 -0.68 0.24
N GLN A 66 13.33 -0.77 0.20
CA GLN A 66 14.04 -1.94 -0.32
C GLN A 66 15.24 -2.26 0.56
N ALA A 67 15.40 -3.53 0.94
CA ALA A 67 16.53 -4.03 1.71
C ALA A 67 16.81 -5.50 1.43
N ALA A 68 18.04 -5.94 1.69
CA ALA A 68 18.36 -7.35 1.73
C ALA A 68 17.90 -7.97 3.07
N TRP A 69 17.55 -9.25 3.07
CA TRP A 69 17.09 -9.96 4.27
C TRP A 69 18.11 -9.93 5.42
N ILE A 70 19.41 -10.02 5.08
CA ILE A 70 20.50 -9.97 6.07
C ILE A 70 20.54 -8.63 6.85
N GLU A 71 20.10 -7.54 6.23
CA GLU A 71 20.03 -6.21 6.86
C GLU A 71 18.84 -6.13 7.83
N LEU A 72 17.73 -6.78 7.46
CA LEU A 72 16.51 -6.81 8.25
C LEU A 72 16.67 -7.64 9.54
N ASP A 73 17.34 -8.78 9.45
CA ASP A 73 17.56 -9.69 10.59
C ASP A 73 18.37 -9.05 11.72
N SER A 74 19.34 -8.20 11.38
CA SER A 74 20.25 -7.60 12.36
C SER A 74 19.65 -6.39 13.09
N SER A 75 18.75 -5.64 12.46
CA SER A 75 18.33 -4.33 12.99
C SER A 75 16.83 -4.08 13.00
N ALA A 76 16.05 -4.70 12.11
CA ALA A 76 14.67 -4.30 11.82
C ALA A 76 13.64 -5.44 11.98
N ARG A 77 14.03 -6.58 12.56
CA ARG A 77 13.14 -7.76 12.70
C ARG A 77 11.85 -7.47 13.47
N ALA A 78 11.92 -6.68 14.55
CA ALA A 78 10.74 -6.28 15.32
C ALA A 78 9.80 -5.36 14.51
N TRP A 79 10.38 -4.44 13.72
CA TRP A 79 9.62 -3.59 12.82
C TRP A 79 8.93 -4.41 11.73
N LEU A 80 9.62 -5.38 11.12
CA LEU A 80 9.02 -6.23 10.11
C LEU A 80 7.88 -7.10 10.68
N ALA A 81 8.04 -7.63 11.89
CA ALA A 81 6.98 -8.36 12.60
C ALA A 81 5.76 -7.48 12.89
N PHE A 82 5.97 -6.20 13.20
CA PHE A 82 4.87 -5.23 13.31
C PHE A 82 4.20 -4.99 11.94
N THR A 83 4.99 -4.71 10.91
CA THR A 83 4.51 -4.39 9.56
C THR A 83 3.69 -5.53 8.93
N THR A 84 4.08 -6.78 9.17
CA THR A 84 3.35 -7.98 8.69
C THR A 84 2.00 -8.17 9.37
N ARG A 85 1.85 -7.75 10.64
CA ARG A 85 0.62 -7.94 11.42
C ARG A 85 -0.45 -6.87 11.20
N TRP A 86 -0.03 -5.63 10.94
CA TRP A 86 -0.92 -4.46 11.04
C TRP A 86 -1.34 -3.87 9.69
N ASN A 87 -0.82 -4.39 8.58
CA ASN A 87 -1.11 -3.89 7.24
C ASN A 87 -1.83 -4.94 6.40
N ARG A 88 -2.49 -4.48 5.33
CA ARG A 88 -2.94 -5.35 4.26
C ARG A 88 -1.84 -5.49 3.23
N TRP A 89 -1.49 -6.73 2.90
CA TRP A 89 -0.41 -7.05 1.99
C TRP A 89 -0.95 -7.49 0.65
N TRP A 90 -0.42 -6.89 -0.40
CA TRP A 90 -0.50 -7.42 -1.75
C TRP A 90 0.84 -8.05 -2.11
N LEU A 91 0.80 -9.32 -2.48
CA LEU A 91 1.95 -10.06 -2.98
C LEU A 91 1.72 -10.49 -4.44
N PRO A 92 2.78 -10.59 -5.25
CA PRO A 92 2.66 -11.03 -6.64
C PRO A 92 2.14 -12.47 -6.73
N ASP A 93 2.66 -13.38 -5.91
CA ASP A 93 2.39 -14.82 -5.99
C ASP A 93 2.65 -15.54 -4.65
N ALA A 94 2.37 -16.84 -4.62
CA ALA A 94 2.59 -17.69 -3.45
C ALA A 94 4.07 -17.97 -3.17
N GLU A 95 4.94 -17.89 -4.18
CA GLU A 95 6.39 -18.06 -4.00
C GLU A 95 6.95 -16.92 -3.15
N THR A 96 6.53 -15.69 -3.44
CA THR A 96 6.85 -14.52 -2.63
C THR A 96 6.33 -14.63 -1.20
N LEU A 97 5.11 -15.15 -1.01
CA LEU A 97 4.59 -15.40 0.34
C LEU A 97 5.48 -16.39 1.09
N GLY A 98 5.87 -17.50 0.45
CA GLY A 98 6.77 -18.49 1.03
C GLY A 98 8.14 -17.90 1.39
N ALA A 99 8.71 -17.03 0.55
CA ALA A 99 9.96 -16.34 0.83
C ALA A 99 9.85 -15.44 2.09
N ILE A 100 8.73 -14.72 2.23
CA ILE A 100 8.46 -13.90 3.42
C ILE A 100 8.27 -14.78 4.66
N GLU A 101 7.50 -15.86 4.58
CA GLU A 101 7.25 -16.77 5.71
C GLU A 101 8.52 -17.49 6.21
N LEU A 102 9.47 -17.76 5.31
CA LEU A 102 10.74 -18.36 5.67
C LEU A 102 11.64 -17.41 6.48
N LYS A 103 11.53 -16.10 6.23
CA LYS A 103 12.41 -15.06 6.81
C LYS A 103 11.74 -14.23 7.90
N ALA A 104 10.41 -14.20 7.91
CA ALA A 104 9.59 -13.38 8.79
C ALA A 104 8.30 -14.11 9.18
N GLN A 105 7.45 -13.46 10.00
CA GLN A 105 6.12 -14.00 10.27
C GLN A 105 5.21 -13.82 9.05
N ALA A 106 4.33 -14.79 8.81
CA ALA A 106 3.31 -14.71 7.77
C ALA A 106 2.45 -13.44 7.99
N PRO A 107 2.23 -12.61 6.96
CA PRO A 107 1.32 -11.49 7.09
C PRO A 107 -0.11 -11.96 7.36
N THR A 108 -0.84 -11.21 8.18
CA THR A 108 -2.16 -11.63 8.68
C THR A 108 -3.31 -11.34 7.71
N ASP A 109 -3.09 -10.47 6.73
CA ASP A 109 -4.06 -10.05 5.72
C ASP A 109 -3.32 -9.95 4.39
N VAL A 110 -3.40 -11.02 3.59
CA VAL A 110 -2.68 -11.18 2.33
C VAL A 110 -3.66 -11.32 1.18
N ARG A 111 -3.38 -10.59 0.11
CA ARG A 111 -4.01 -10.74 -1.21
C ARG A 111 -2.92 -11.07 -2.23
N LEU A 112 -3.23 -11.97 -3.15
CA LEU A 112 -2.32 -12.36 -4.23
C LEU A 112 -2.79 -11.75 -5.55
N ALA A 113 -1.86 -11.14 -6.29
CA ALA A 113 -2.15 -10.60 -7.63
C ALA A 113 -2.04 -11.66 -8.73
N HIS A 114 -1.51 -12.84 -8.42
CA HIS A 114 -1.25 -13.94 -9.36
C HIS A 114 -0.39 -13.50 -10.56
N ARG A 115 0.65 -12.72 -10.29
CA ARG A 115 1.56 -12.20 -11.31
C ARG A 115 3.00 -12.16 -10.82
N THR A 116 3.80 -13.06 -11.35
CA THR A 116 5.24 -13.12 -11.11
C THR A 116 5.94 -11.84 -11.56
N ILE A 117 7.02 -11.47 -10.87
CA ILE A 117 7.84 -10.30 -11.20
C ILE A 117 9.14 -10.76 -11.86
N ASP A 118 9.21 -10.63 -13.17
CA ASP A 118 10.40 -11.02 -13.93
C ASP A 118 11.62 -10.19 -13.51
N GLY A 119 12.69 -10.88 -13.10
CA GLY A 119 13.90 -10.24 -12.58
C GLY A 119 13.82 -9.80 -11.12
N GLY A 120 12.78 -10.23 -10.39
CA GLY A 120 12.70 -10.11 -8.94
C GLY A 120 12.32 -8.72 -8.40
N PRO A 121 12.27 -8.57 -7.06
CA PRO A 121 11.81 -7.36 -6.38
C PRO A 121 12.65 -6.10 -6.65
N THR A 122 13.93 -6.27 -7.03
CA THR A 122 14.85 -5.15 -7.28
C THR A 122 14.69 -4.56 -8.69
N ASN A 123 14.01 -5.26 -9.60
CA ASN A 123 13.70 -4.75 -10.94
C ASN A 123 12.56 -3.74 -10.87
N THR A 124 12.90 -2.46 -10.77
CA THR A 124 11.92 -1.36 -10.67
C THR A 124 10.88 -1.34 -11.78
N SER A 125 11.25 -1.63 -13.03
CA SER A 125 10.28 -1.61 -14.13
C SER A 125 9.27 -2.76 -14.02
N ALA A 126 9.72 -3.95 -13.63
CA ALA A 126 8.83 -5.09 -13.42
C ALA A 126 7.94 -4.87 -12.18
N PHE A 127 8.52 -4.34 -11.10
CA PHE A 127 7.78 -4.01 -9.88
C PHE A 127 6.70 -2.95 -10.12
N ARG A 128 6.98 -1.94 -10.96
CA ARG A 128 5.98 -0.94 -11.38
C ARG A 128 4.82 -1.56 -12.15
N ARG A 129 5.08 -2.46 -13.10
CA ARG A 129 4.02 -3.20 -13.80
C ARG A 129 3.18 -4.06 -12.86
N TYR A 130 3.78 -4.58 -11.80
CA TYR A 130 3.06 -5.28 -10.74
C TYR A 130 2.17 -4.31 -9.93
N LEU A 131 2.69 -3.15 -9.51
CA LEU A 131 1.88 -2.09 -8.88
C LEU A 131 0.67 -1.70 -9.73
N ASP A 132 0.85 -1.58 -11.05
CA ASP A 132 -0.24 -1.25 -11.98
C ASP A 132 -1.38 -2.28 -11.94
N VAL A 133 -1.08 -3.56 -11.71
CA VAL A 133 -2.11 -4.62 -11.56
C VAL A 133 -2.90 -4.42 -10.27
N VAL A 134 -2.22 -4.14 -9.16
CA VAL A 134 -2.88 -3.92 -7.87
C VAL A 134 -3.71 -2.63 -7.91
N GLU A 135 -3.20 -1.58 -8.52
CA GLU A 135 -3.94 -0.35 -8.80
C GLU A 135 -5.21 -0.64 -9.61
N GLN A 136 -5.10 -1.43 -10.68
CA GLN A 136 -6.26 -1.80 -11.49
C GLN A 136 -7.30 -2.62 -10.71
N HIS A 137 -6.88 -3.42 -9.74
CA HIS A 137 -7.80 -4.11 -8.85
C HIS A 137 -8.64 -3.10 -8.03
N TYR A 138 -8.00 -2.14 -7.38
CA TYR A 138 -8.71 -1.11 -6.60
C TYR A 138 -9.51 -0.14 -7.47
N ARG A 139 -9.11 0.14 -8.71
CA ARG A 139 -9.93 0.93 -9.64
C ARG A 139 -11.26 0.28 -10.00
N ARG A 140 -11.37 -1.05 -9.88
CA ARG A 140 -12.61 -1.80 -10.11
C ARG A 140 -13.50 -1.86 -8.87
N ASP A 141 -12.98 -1.49 -7.69
CA ASP A 141 -13.80 -1.36 -6.49
C ASP A 141 -14.82 -0.23 -6.68
N GLU A 142 -16.10 -0.51 -6.49
CA GLU A 142 -17.17 0.46 -6.79
C GLU A 142 -17.09 1.74 -5.96
N LEU A 143 -16.66 1.66 -4.69
CA LEU A 143 -16.56 2.83 -3.82
C LEU A 143 -15.43 3.75 -4.30
N ILE A 144 -14.29 3.14 -4.64
CA ILE A 144 -13.12 3.85 -5.16
C ILE A 144 -13.42 4.40 -6.57
N ALA A 145 -14.06 3.61 -7.43
CA ALA A 145 -14.42 4.01 -8.79
C ALA A 145 -15.36 5.22 -8.80
N ARG A 146 -16.33 5.29 -7.87
CA ARG A 146 -17.22 6.46 -7.74
C ARG A 146 -16.48 7.73 -7.34
N VAL A 147 -15.48 7.62 -6.47
CA VAL A 147 -14.66 8.78 -6.07
C VAL A 147 -13.70 9.20 -7.19
N LEU A 148 -13.08 8.26 -7.92
CA LEU A 148 -12.16 8.57 -9.02
C LEU A 148 -12.87 9.05 -10.29
N PHE A 149 -14.04 8.50 -10.57
CA PHE A 149 -14.82 8.75 -11.78
C PHE A 149 -16.26 9.11 -11.40
N PRO A 150 -16.48 10.27 -10.75
CA PRO A 150 -17.83 10.71 -10.41
C PRO A 150 -18.66 10.80 -11.68
N ARG A 151 -19.89 10.25 -11.65
CA ARG A 151 -20.78 10.32 -12.80
C ARG A 151 -21.05 11.80 -13.10
N SER A 152 -20.97 12.20 -14.37
CA SER A 152 -21.22 13.57 -14.81
C SER A 152 -22.65 13.98 -14.41
N GLY A 153 -22.77 14.65 -13.26
CA GLY A 153 -24.04 14.91 -12.57
C GLY A 153 -23.94 14.91 -11.04
N GLU A 154 -22.89 14.34 -10.45
CA GLU A 154 -22.61 14.34 -8.99
C GLU A 154 -21.60 15.44 -8.57
N LEU A 155 -21.35 16.43 -9.43
CA LEU A 155 -20.55 17.60 -9.06
C LEU A 155 -21.39 18.55 -8.19
N MET A 156 -21.04 18.62 -6.91
CA MET A 156 -21.42 19.64 -5.91
C MET A 156 -22.93 19.77 -5.63
N GLN A 157 -23.41 19.13 -4.56
CA GLN A 157 -24.34 19.85 -3.69
C GLN A 157 -23.51 20.83 -2.86
N PRO A 158 -23.61 22.16 -3.05
CA PRO A 158 -23.03 23.08 -2.09
C PRO A 158 -23.70 22.86 -0.73
N LEU A 159 -22.89 22.98 0.31
CA LEU A 159 -23.25 22.95 1.72
C LEU A 159 -24.13 24.17 2.08
N ASN A 160 -25.30 24.31 1.46
CA ASN A 160 -26.26 25.41 1.68
C ASN A 160 -27.54 24.89 2.35
N ALA A 161 -27.38 24.23 3.49
CA ALA A 161 -28.49 23.90 4.38
C ALA A 161 -28.20 24.46 5.79
N ALA A 162 -27.96 25.78 5.88
CA ALA A 162 -27.79 26.46 7.17
C ALA A 162 -28.20 27.95 7.18
N LEU A 163 -29.14 28.38 6.32
CA LEU A 163 -29.64 29.77 6.34
C LEU A 163 -31.16 29.92 6.18
N ASP A 164 -31.95 28.93 6.64
CA ASP A 164 -33.40 29.07 6.75
C ASP A 164 -33.87 28.77 8.18
N ILE A 165 -33.32 29.49 9.17
CA ILE A 165 -33.98 29.64 10.47
C ILE A 165 -33.88 31.10 10.93
N ALA A 166 -35.07 31.70 11.04
CA ALA A 166 -35.47 32.86 11.84
C ALA A 166 -35.18 34.27 11.28
N ILE A 167 -36.20 34.84 10.64
CA ILE A 167 -36.61 36.22 10.92
C ILE A 167 -38.10 36.16 11.32
N PRO A 168 -38.49 36.63 12.53
CA PRO A 168 -39.89 36.83 12.88
C PRO A 168 -40.52 38.03 12.15
#